data_AF-A0A6J3C6N1-F1
#
_entry.id   AF-A0A6J3C6N1-F1
#
_cell.length_a   1.000
_cell.length_b   1.000
_cell.length_c   1.000
_cell.angle_alpha   90.00
_cell.angle_beta   90.00
_cell.angle_gamma   90.00
#
_symmetry.space_group_name_H-M   'P 1'
#
loop_
_entity.id
_entity.type
_entity.pdbx_description
1 polymer ?
#
loop_
_entity_poly.entity_id
_entity_poly.type
_entity_poly.pdbx_seq_one_letter_code
_entity_poly.pdbx_strand_id
1 'polypeptide(L)'
;MNKCSKPGVLYSIDAESENAGIPYADYFTVNVHYCLQRAGRRAARLSVYGHLRYKKTMWPMIKGFIEKNAISGLEEYFRLLQARLAAEAAGAAPLARKGRPPRRTLGQYASLFI
;
A
#
# COMPACT_ATOMS: atom_id res chain seq x y z
N MET A 1 -2.63 -9.86 13.82
CA MET A 1 -2.10 -10.97 12.99
C MET A 1 -2.91 -12.21 13.31
N ASN A 2 -3.45 -12.87 12.29
CA ASN A 2 -4.48 -13.89 12.46
C ASN A 2 -3.91 -15.24 12.90
N LYS A 3 -4.73 -16.06 13.56
CA LYS A 3 -4.35 -17.40 14.09
C LYS A 3 -3.79 -18.35 13.04
N CYS A 4 -4.13 -18.16 11.76
CA CYS A 4 -3.60 -18.94 10.64
C CYS A 4 -2.16 -18.57 10.24
N SER A 5 -1.61 -17.48 10.78
CA SER A 5 -0.25 -17.03 10.47
C SER A 5 0.79 -17.98 11.06
N LYS A 6 1.76 -18.36 10.25
CA LYS A 6 2.89 -19.22 10.59
C LYS A 6 4.18 -18.60 10.07
N PRO A 7 5.16 -18.28 10.95
CA PRO A 7 6.43 -17.69 10.54
C PRO A 7 7.10 -18.45 9.39
N GLY A 8 7.55 -17.71 8.37
CA GLY A 8 8.21 -18.26 7.18
C GLY A 8 7.29 -19.01 6.20
N VAL A 9 5.99 -19.14 6.49
CA VAL A 9 5.04 -19.86 5.61
C VAL A 9 3.91 -18.93 5.16
N LEU A 10 3.19 -18.33 6.11
CA LEU A 10 2.02 -17.51 5.84
C LEU A 10 1.93 -16.40 6.90
N TYR A 11 1.72 -15.17 6.47
CA TYR A 11 1.32 -14.08 7.34
C TYR A 11 -0.03 -13.55 6.86
N SER A 12 -1.01 -13.54 7.75
CA SER A 12 -2.35 -13.03 7.50
C SER A 12 -2.60 -11.84 8.43
N ILE A 13 -2.80 -10.67 7.83
CA ILE A 13 -2.84 -9.38 8.52
C ILE A 13 -4.09 -8.62 8.09
N ASP A 14 -4.94 -8.31 9.06
CA ASP A 14 -6.04 -7.37 8.87
C ASP A 14 -5.59 -5.96 9.25
N ALA A 15 -5.85 -5.01 8.36
CA ALA A 15 -5.65 -3.58 8.58
C ALA A 15 -6.99 -2.86 8.41
N GLU A 16 -7.40 -2.12 9.43
CA GLU A 16 -8.55 -1.22 9.38
C GLU A 16 -8.03 0.22 9.32
N SER A 17 -8.52 0.99 8.35
CA SER A 17 -8.14 2.39 8.15
C SER A 17 -9.36 3.29 8.30
N GLU A 18 -9.24 4.27 9.19
CA GLU A 18 -10.20 5.36 9.35
C GLU A 18 -9.70 6.59 8.60
N ASN A 19 -10.59 7.23 7.84
CA ASN A 19 -10.25 8.43 7.09
C ASN A 19 -10.57 9.68 7.91
N ALA A 20 -9.90 10.79 7.60
CA ALA A 20 -10.20 12.11 8.13
C ALA A 20 -10.06 13.15 7.02
N GLY A 21 -10.76 14.28 7.14
CA GLY A 21 -10.65 15.40 6.19
C GLY A 21 -11.38 15.18 4.85
N ILE A 22 -12.27 14.18 4.75
CA ILE A 22 -13.15 13.95 3.60
C ILE A 22 -14.63 13.93 4.06
N PRO A 23 -15.60 14.23 3.19
CA PRO A 23 -17.01 14.06 3.51
C PRO A 23 -17.33 12.62 3.93
N TYR A 24 -18.17 12.45 4.95
CA TYR A 24 -18.63 11.15 5.46
C TYR A 24 -17.52 10.21 5.96
N ALA A 25 -16.35 10.74 6.32
CA ALA A 25 -15.21 9.93 6.77
C ALA A 25 -15.54 9.04 7.99
N ASP A 26 -16.46 9.48 8.86
CA ASP A 26 -16.93 8.75 10.03
C ASP A 26 -18.01 7.68 9.71
N TYR A 27 -18.49 7.63 8.47
CA TYR A 27 -19.56 6.71 8.03
C TYR A 27 -19.01 5.38 7.52
N PHE A 28 -17.73 5.30 7.19
CA PHE A 28 -17.12 4.08 6.66
C PHE A 28 -15.67 3.90 7.11
N THR A 29 -15.20 2.65 7.09
CA THR A 29 -13.79 2.30 7.20
C THR A 29 -13.35 1.50 5.99
N VAL A 30 -12.05 1.60 5.69
CA VAL A 30 -11.42 0.79 4.65
C VAL A 30 -10.70 -0.35 5.33
N ASN A 31 -11.16 -1.57 5.08
CA ASN A 31 -10.57 -2.78 5.63
C ASN A 31 -9.79 -3.49 4.54
N VAL A 32 -8.54 -3.81 4.84
CA VAL A 32 -7.65 -4.52 3.93
C VAL A 32 -7.08 -5.75 4.62
N HIS A 33 -7.27 -6.90 3.99
CA HIS A 33 -6.65 -8.16 4.39
C HIS A 33 -5.44 -8.45 3.52
N TYR A 34 -4.28 -8.59 4.14
CA TYR A 34 -3.03 -8.96 3.49
C TYR A 34 -2.70 -10.42 3.78
N CYS A 35 -2.45 -11.18 2.71
CA CYS A 35 -1.99 -12.56 2.75
C CYS A 35 -0.60 -12.64 2.12
N LEU A 36 0.44 -12.75 2.94
CA LEU A 36 1.81 -12.97 2.49
C LEU A 36 2.17 -14.45 2.64
N GLN A 37 2.35 -15.14 1.52
CA GLN A 37 2.67 -16.56 1.47
C GLN A 37 4.06 -16.80 0.90
N ARG A 38 4.80 -17.75 1.45
CA ARG A 38 6.08 -18.17 0.86
C ARG A 38 5.81 -18.89 -0.46
N ALA A 39 6.43 -18.41 -1.54
CA ALA A 39 6.31 -18.98 -2.89
C ALA A 39 7.62 -19.66 -3.36
N GLY A 40 8.71 -19.52 -2.60
CA GLY A 40 10.01 -20.14 -2.89
C GLY A 40 11.04 -19.79 -1.84
N ARG A 41 12.32 -20.14 -2.07
CA ARG A 41 13.40 -19.90 -1.09
C ARG A 41 13.67 -18.41 -0.85
N ARG A 42 13.49 -17.57 -1.88
CA ARG A 42 13.63 -16.11 -1.86
C ARG A 42 12.44 -15.40 -2.54
N ALA A 43 11.29 -16.05 -2.56
CA ALA A 43 10.09 -15.54 -3.22
C ALA A 43 8.89 -15.64 -2.29
N ALA A 44 8.03 -14.63 -2.35
CA ALA A 44 6.77 -14.58 -1.64
C ALA A 44 5.67 -14.08 -2.57
N ARG A 45 4.44 -14.51 -2.32
CA ARG A 45 3.23 -14.04 -2.98
C ARG A 45 2.45 -13.18 -1.98
N LEU A 46 2.12 -11.97 -2.39
CA LEU A 46 1.24 -11.07 -1.62
C LEU A 46 -0.12 -11.01 -2.31
N SER A 47 -1.15 -11.49 -1.64
CA SER A 47 -2.55 -11.32 -2.03
C SER A 47 -3.21 -10.27 -1.13
N VAL A 48 -3.98 -9.37 -1.70
CA VAL A 48 -4.63 -8.27 -0.97
C VAL A 48 -6.12 -8.26 -1.27
N TYR A 49 -6.94 -8.13 -0.22
CA TYR A 49 -8.39 -8.04 -0.32
C TYR A 49 -8.87 -6.77 0.38
N GLY A 50 -9.40 -5.80 -0.38
CA GLY A 50 -9.93 -4.55 0.15
C GLY A 50 -11.45 -4.54 0.19
N HIS A 51 -12.05 -4.02 1.26
CA HIS A 51 -13.49 -3.83 1.38
C HIS A 51 -13.84 -2.56 2.16
N LEU A 52 -14.96 -1.92 1.82
CA LEU A 52 -15.51 -0.79 2.57
C LEU A 52 -16.54 -1.27 3.59
N ARG A 53 -16.30 -0.98 4.87
CA ARG A 53 -17.26 -1.29 5.93
C ARG A 53 -18.03 -0.03 6.30
N TYR A 54 -19.34 -0.03 6.06
CA TYR A 54 -20.22 1.06 6.48
C TYR A 54 -20.60 0.93 7.96
N LYS A 55 -20.32 1.98 8.73
CA LYS A 55 -20.67 2.11 10.15
C LYS A 55 -22.10 2.65 10.34
N LYS A 56 -22.57 3.45 9.39
CA LYS A 56 -23.88 4.12 9.41
C LYS A 56 -24.61 3.88 8.10
N THR A 57 -25.94 3.93 8.13
CA THR A 57 -26.77 3.85 6.92
C THR A 57 -26.50 5.05 6.02
N MET A 58 -26.36 4.80 4.72
CA MET A 58 -26.17 5.84 3.71
C MET A 58 -27.12 5.66 2.54
N TRP A 59 -27.42 6.77 1.87
CA TRP A 59 -28.23 6.74 0.67
C TRP A 59 -27.48 5.99 -0.44
N PRO A 60 -28.15 5.13 -1.23
CA PRO A 60 -27.49 4.31 -2.24
C PRO A 60 -26.61 5.09 -3.22
N MET A 61 -27.02 6.31 -3.59
CA MET A 61 -26.25 7.20 -4.47
C MET A 61 -24.92 7.63 -3.83
N ILE A 62 -24.95 8.06 -2.56
CA ILE A 62 -23.76 8.49 -1.82
C ILE A 62 -22.83 7.30 -1.58
N LYS A 63 -23.40 6.14 -1.21
CA LYS A 63 -22.68 4.87 -1.06
C LYS A 63 -21.92 4.52 -2.34
N GLY A 64 -22.58 4.56 -3.49
CA GLY A 64 -21.95 4.28 -4.79
C GLY A 64 -20.86 5.29 -5.16
N PHE A 65 -21.01 6.57 -4.81
CA PHE A 65 -19.96 7.56 -5.02
C PHE A 65 -18.71 7.27 -4.17
N ILE A 66 -18.90 6.95 -2.88
CA ILE A 66 -17.80 6.61 -1.98
C ILE A 66 -17.09 5.32 -2.40
N GLU A 67 -17.84 4.27 -2.75
CA GLU A 67 -17.28 3.01 -3.25
C GLU A 67 -16.40 3.22 -4.48
N LYS A 68 -16.88 3.96 -5.48
CA LYS A 68 -16.11 4.23 -6.70
C LYS A 68 -14.79 4.94 -6.42
N ASN A 69 -14.83 6.00 -5.61
CA ASN A 69 -13.62 6.76 -5.27
C ASN A 69 -12.64 5.94 -4.42
N ALA A 70 -13.15 5.21 -3.42
CA ALA A 70 -12.30 4.40 -2.54
C ALA A 70 -11.67 3.21 -3.27
N ILE A 71 -12.42 2.51 -4.13
CA ILE A 71 -11.89 1.41 -4.96
C ILE A 71 -10.83 1.95 -5.91
N SER A 72 -11.10 3.05 -6.62
CA SER A 72 -10.11 3.67 -7.51
C SER A 72 -8.83 4.08 -6.77
N GLY A 73 -8.96 4.66 -5.56
CA GLY A 73 -7.81 4.98 -4.72
C GLY A 73 -7.02 3.75 -4.26
N LEU A 74 -7.71 2.66 -3.90
CA LEU A 74 -7.08 1.39 -3.51
C LEU A 74 -6.33 0.74 -4.68
N GLU A 75 -6.92 0.73 -5.87
CA GLU A 75 -6.29 0.19 -7.08
C GLU A 75 -4.98 0.92 -7.38
N GLU A 76 -4.98 2.26 -7.36
CA GLU A 76 -3.77 3.04 -7.60
C GLU A 76 -2.72 2.83 -6.49
N TYR A 77 -3.15 2.79 -5.23
CA TYR A 77 -2.25 2.50 -4.11
C TYR A 77 -1.56 1.15 -4.26
N PHE A 78 -2.31 0.08 -4.57
CA PHE A 78 -1.73 -1.26 -4.71
C PHE A 78 -0.89 -1.42 -5.97
N ARG A 79 -1.23 -0.72 -7.05
CA ARG A 79 -0.39 -0.64 -8.25
C ARG A 79 0.99 -0.05 -7.92
N LEU A 80 1.01 1.05 -7.16
CA LEU A 80 2.27 1.67 -6.71
C LEU A 80 3.02 0.78 -5.73
N LEU A 81 2.33 0.14 -4.79
CA LEU A 81 2.93 -0.79 -3.83
C LEU A 81 3.61 -1.96 -4.56
N GLN A 82 2.92 -2.58 -5.53
CA GLN A 82 3.47 -3.66 -6.33
C GLN A 82 4.75 -3.23 -7.05
N ALA A 83 4.75 -2.05 -7.69
CA ALA A 83 5.93 -1.53 -8.37
C ALA A 83 7.12 -1.33 -7.42
N ARG A 84 6.86 -0.81 -6.21
CA ARG A 84 7.89 -0.58 -5.19
C ARG A 84 8.45 -1.89 -4.62
N LEU A 85 7.59 -2.85 -4.32
CA LEU A 85 8.01 -4.18 -3.84
C LEU A 85 8.79 -4.95 -4.90
N ALA A 86 8.41 -4.85 -6.17
CA ALA A 86 9.15 -5.47 -7.27
C ALA A 86 10.55 -4.86 -7.43
N ALA A 87 10.68 -3.53 -7.33
CA ALA A 87 11.98 -2.86 -7.37
C ALA A 87 12.87 -3.27 -6.18
N GLU A 88 12.32 -3.30 -4.97
CA GLU A 88 13.03 -3.75 -3.76
C GLU A 88 13.49 -5.22 -3.90
N ALA A 89 12.62 -6.09 -4.41
CA ALA A 89 12.94 -7.51 -4.63
C ALA A 89 14.03 -7.72 -5.69
N ALA A 90 14.15 -6.82 -6.67
CA ALA A 90 15.21 -6.83 -7.66
C ALA A 90 16.56 -6.30 -7.14
N GLY A 91 16.62 -5.86 -5.88
CA GLY A 91 17.83 -5.27 -5.28
C GLY A 91 18.12 -3.84 -5.75
N ALA A 92 17.12 -3.15 -6.32
CA ALA A 92 17.26 -1.72 -6.59
C ALA A 92 17.36 -0.97 -5.26
N ALA A 93 18.43 -0.20 -5.05
CA ALA A 93 18.55 0.67 -3.89
C ALA A 93 17.28 1.55 -3.78
N PRO A 94 16.76 1.78 -2.56
CA PRO A 94 15.53 2.54 -2.38
C PRO A 94 15.67 3.85 -3.13
N LEU A 95 14.84 4.05 -4.17
CA LEU A 95 14.81 5.27 -4.98
C LEU A 95 14.83 6.43 -4.00
N ALA A 96 15.99 7.09 -3.91
CA ALA A 96 16.26 8.08 -2.89
C ALA A 96 15.06 9.01 -2.86
N ARG A 97 14.42 9.13 -1.69
CA ARG A 97 13.48 10.23 -1.45
C ARG A 97 14.22 11.45 -1.95
N LYS A 98 13.73 12.09 -3.02
CA LYS A 98 14.33 13.29 -3.60
C LYS A 98 14.13 14.38 -2.56
N GLY A 99 14.96 14.34 -1.53
CA GLY A 99 15.11 15.38 -0.53
C GLY A 99 15.37 16.65 -1.31
N ARG A 100 14.65 17.70 -0.94
CA ARG A 100 14.87 19.05 -1.42
C ARG A 100 16.40 19.29 -1.50
N PRO A 101 16.93 19.67 -2.66
CA PRO A 101 18.39 19.76 -2.82
C PRO A 101 18.94 20.76 -1.80
N PRO A 102 20.02 20.43 -1.08
CA PRO A 102 20.74 21.45 -0.33
C PRO A 102 21.32 22.45 -1.32
N ARG A 103 21.28 23.74 -0.95
CA ARG A 103 21.86 24.84 -1.75
C ARG A 103 23.28 24.46 -2.19
N ARG A 104 23.47 24.35 -3.50
CA ARG A 104 24.73 24.01 -4.16
C ARG A 104 25.82 25.03 -3.78
N THR A 105 26.92 24.55 -3.21
CA THR A 105 28.25 25.11 -3.46
C THR A 105 28.96 24.20 -4.47
N LEU A 106 29.47 24.81 -5.53
CA LEU A 106 30.21 24.18 -6.64
C LEU A 106 31.36 23.29 -6.13
N GLY A 107 31.56 22.12 -6.75
CA GLY A 107 32.82 21.39 -6.60
C GLY A 107 32.76 19.92 -7.01
N GLN A 108 33.35 19.65 -8.18
CA GLN A 108 34.10 18.44 -8.55
C GLN A 108 33.40 17.09 -8.84
N TYR A 109 33.59 16.70 -10.11
CA TYR A 109 33.79 15.38 -10.72
C TYR A 109 33.76 14.13 -9.82
N ALA A 110 33.01 13.11 -10.24
CA ALA A 110 33.56 11.77 -10.54
C ALA A 110 32.49 10.84 -11.13
N SER A 111 32.94 10.01 -12.06
CA SER A 111 32.21 9.09 -12.93
C SER A 111 31.48 7.95 -12.21
N LEU A 112 30.37 7.49 -12.79
CA LEU A 112 29.60 6.33 -12.34
C LEU A 112 29.99 5.10 -13.18
N PHE A 113 30.46 4.04 -12.51
CA PHE A 113 30.48 2.69 -13.06
C PHE A 113 29.43 1.83 -12.34
N ILE A 114 28.95 0.85 -13.10
CA ILE A 114 27.85 -0.09 -12.86
C ILE A 114 28.12 -0.97 -11.64
#